data_AF-A0A7X5SBR8-F1
#
_entry.id   AF-A0A7X5SBR8-F1
#
_cell.length_a   1.000
_cell.length_b   1.000
_cell.length_c   1.000
_cell.angle_alpha   90.00
_cell.angle_beta   90.00
_cell.angle_gamma   90.00
#
_symmetry.space_group_name_H-M   'P 1'
#
loop_
_entity.id
_entity.type
_entity.pdbx_description
1 polymer ?
#
loop_
_entity_poly.entity_id
_entity_poly.type
_entity_poly.pdbx_seq_one_letter_code
_entity_poly.pdbx_strand_id
1 'polypeptide(L)' 'MPAARQQRGAAVEAAARTLLEQAGLQLVVGNANYRGGELDLVMRDGQALVFVEVRYRRDNRFGGGAASV' A
#
# COMPACT_ATOMS: atom_id res chain seq x y z
N MET A 1 14.31 -14.46 -12.45
CA MET A 1 14.69 -13.13 -11.94
C MET A 1 13.46 -12.25 -11.99
N PRO A 2 12.87 -11.81 -10.86
CA PRO A 2 11.69 -10.96 -10.91
C PRO A 2 12.06 -9.60 -11.50
N ALA A 3 11.18 -9.03 -12.32
CA ALA A 3 11.41 -7.80 -13.06
C ALA A 3 11.64 -6.63 -12.09
N ALA A 4 12.51 -5.69 -12.45
CA ALA A 4 12.91 -4.53 -11.62
C ALA A 4 11.73 -3.66 -11.11
N ARG A 5 10.53 -3.82 -11.66
CA ARG A 5 9.28 -3.21 -11.18
C ARG A 5 8.75 -3.84 -9.89
N GLN A 6 8.90 -5.17 -9.72
CA GLN A 6 8.44 -5.91 -8.53
C GLN A 6 9.31 -5.62 -7.30
N GLN A 7 10.64 -5.52 -7.46
CA GLN A 7 11.54 -5.18 -6.33
C GLN A 7 11.34 -3.75 -5.82
N ARG A 8 11.00 -2.81 -6.71
CA ARG A 8 10.67 -1.44 -6.31
C ARG A 8 9.32 -1.36 -5.59
N GLY A 9 8.34 -2.17 -6.01
CA GLY A 9 7.04 -2.27 -5.32
C GLY A 9 7.20 -2.65 -3.85
N ALA A 10 7.96 -3.72 -3.58
CA ALA A 10 8.18 -4.21 -2.22
C ALA A 10 8.86 -3.18 -1.28
N ALA A 11 9.84 -2.42 -1.78
CA ALA A 11 10.50 -1.39 -0.97
C ALA A 11 9.56 -0.22 -0.63
N VAL A 12 8.71 0.18 -1.56
CA VAL A 12 7.74 1.26 -1.34
C VAL A 12 6.61 0.79 -0.42
N GLU A 13 6.14 -0.44 -0.58
CA GLU A 13 5.17 -1.07 0.32
C GLU A 13 5.70 -1.14 1.76
N ALA A 14 6.95 -1.58 1.93
CA ALA A 14 7.59 -1.62 3.24
C ALA A 14 7.69 -0.22 3.88
N ALA A 15 8.07 0.80 3.10
CA ALA A 15 8.13 2.18 3.58
C ALA A 15 6.74 2.72 3.97
N ALA A 16 5.71 2.44 3.17
CA ALA A 16 4.33 2.82 3.47
C ALA A 16 3.83 2.13 4.74
N ARG A 17 4.10 0.83 4.90
CA ARG A 17 3.79 0.08 6.11
C ARG A 17 4.45 0.72 7.33
N THR A 18 5.75 0.97 7.30
CA THR A 18 6.47 1.56 8.44
C THR A 18 5.90 2.92 8.82
N LEU A 19 5.57 3.77 7.84
CA LEU A 19 4.95 5.07 8.09
C LEU A 19 3.60 4.92 8.80
N LEU A 20 2.75 3.97 8.36
CA LEU A 20 1.43 3.74 8.94
C LEU A 20 1.53 3.10 10.34
N GLU A 21 2.47 2.18 10.54
CA GLU A 21 2.77 1.62 11.86
C GLU A 21 3.24 2.71 12.85
N GLN A 22 4.08 3.64 12.39
CA GLN A 22 4.50 4.80 13.18
C GLN A 22 3.35 5.76 13.50
N ALA A 23 2.34 5.83 12.62
CA ALA A 23 1.11 6.59 12.84
C ALA A 23 0.11 5.87 13.78
N GLY A 24 0.44 4.66 14.24
CA GLY A 24 -0.36 3.89 15.20
C GLY A 24 -1.26 2.82 14.58
N LEU A 25 -1.22 2.64 13.26
CA LEU A 25 -1.97 1.56 12.60
C LEU A 25 -1.29 0.23 12.84
N GLN A 26 -2.08 -0.81 13.03
CA GLN A 26 -1.58 -2.17 13.19
C GLN A 26 -1.73 -2.95 11.90
N LEU A 27 -0.65 -3.55 11.39
CA LEU A 27 -0.74 -4.41 10.23
C LEU A 27 -1.60 -5.65 10.55
N VAL A 28 -2.60 -5.92 9.73
CA VAL A 28 -3.40 -7.15 9.76
C VAL A 28 -2.81 -8.17 8.78
N VAL A 29 -2.61 -7.75 7.52
CA VAL A 29 -2.00 -8.57 6.47
C VAL A 29 -1.39 -7.68 5.40
N GLY A 30 -0.25 -8.07 4.84
CA GLY A 30 0.32 -7.48 3.63
C GLY A 30 0.21 -8.44 2.44
N ASN A 31 0.21 -7.92 1.23
CA ASN A 31 0.01 -8.66 -0.02
C ASN A 31 -1.22 -9.58 0.03
N ALA A 32 -2.38 -9.03 0.40
CA ALA A 32 -3.60 -9.78 0.61
C ALA A 32 -4.28 -10.14 -0.71
N ASN A 33 -4.45 -11.45 -0.96
CA ASN A 33 -5.13 -11.97 -2.14
C ASN A 33 -6.57 -12.36 -1.80
N TYR A 34 -7.53 -11.99 -2.67
CA TYR A 34 -8.94 -12.35 -2.53
C TYR A 34 -9.57 -12.64 -3.89
N ARG A 35 -10.79 -13.16 -3.90
CA ARG A 35 -11.43 -13.67 -5.13
C ARG A 35 -11.62 -12.62 -6.25
N GLY A 36 -11.53 -11.34 -5.92
CA GLY A 36 -11.72 -10.22 -6.85
C GLY A 36 -10.46 -9.41 -7.15
N GLY A 37 -9.30 -9.74 -6.57
CA GLY A 37 -8.08 -8.97 -6.77
C GLY A 37 -7.06 -9.13 -5.64
N GLU A 38 -6.16 -8.15 -5.56
CA GLU A 38 -5.12 -8.05 -4.54
C GLU A 38 -5.18 -6.70 -3.83
N LEU A 39 -4.72 -6.65 -2.59
CA LEU A 39 -4.51 -5.43 -1.80
C LEU A 39 -3.09 -5.45 -1.24
N ASP A 40 -2.44 -4.29 -1.25
CA ASP A 40 -1.06 -4.18 -0.75
C ASP A 40 -1.04 -4.34 0.78
N LEU A 41 -1.82 -3.55 1.52
CA LEU A 41 -1.90 -3.69 2.98
C LEU A 41 -3.35 -3.63 3.47
N VAL A 42 -3.63 -4.43 4.49
CA VAL A 42 -4.82 -4.30 5.34
C VAL A 42 -4.32 -4.01 6.75
N MET A 43 -4.80 -2.92 7.34
CA MET A 43 -4.37 -2.43 8.64
C MET A 43 -5.58 -2.14 9.54
N ARG A 44 -5.32 -1.95 10.83
CA ARG A 44 -6.33 -1.63 11.84
C ARG A 44 -5.99 -0.34 12.54
N ASP A 45 -6.99 0.55 12.63
CA ASP A 45 -6.95 1.78 13.41
C ASP A 45 -8.08 1.75 14.44
N GLY A 46 -7.76 1.34 15.67
CA GLY A 46 -8.76 1.10 16.72
C GLY A 46 -9.83 0.08 16.30
N GLN A 47 -11.04 0.55 15.99
CA GLN A 47 -12.16 -0.27 15.52
C GLN A 47 -12.33 -0.27 13.99
N ALA A 48 -11.58 0.55 13.28
CA ALA A 48 -11.63 0.63 11.83
C ALA A 48 -10.68 -0.39 11.17
N LEU A 49 -11.15 -1.03 10.11
CA LEU A 49 -10.32 -1.79 9.19
C LEU A 49 -9.99 -0.89 7.99
N VAL A 50 -8.71 -0.72 7.70
CA VAL A 50 -8.17 0.21 6.71
C VAL A 50 -7.53 -0.60 5.58
N PHE A 51 -8.00 -0.38 4.36
CA PHE A 51 -7.44 -0.98 3.14
C PHE A 51 -6.52 0.03 2.47
N VAL A 52 -5.30 -0.37 2.12
CA VAL A 52 -4.27 0.53 1.59
C VAL A 52 -3.73 -0.02 0.27
N GLU A 53 -3.77 0.83 -0.76
CA GLU A 53 -3.16 0.58 -2.07
C GLU A 53 -1.96 1.54 -2.24
N VAL A 54 -0.76 0.98 -2.40
CA VAL A 54 0.51 1.70 -2.41
C VAL A 54 0.90 2.02 -3.86
N ARG A 55 0.77 3.29 -4.24
CA ARG A 55 1.12 3.76 -5.59
C ARG A 55 2.43 4.55 -5.59
N TYR A 56 3.47 4.00 -6.20
CA TYR A 56 4.71 4.74 -6.47
C TYR A 56 4.59 5.59 -7.73
N ARG A 57 4.93 6.89 -7.63
CA ARG A 57 4.98 7.81 -8.77
C ARG A 57 6.39 8.40 -8.89
N ARG A 58 7.02 8.22 -10.07
CA ARG A 58 8.37 8.74 -10.37
C ARG A 58 8.35 10.21 -10.83
N ASP A 59 7.29 10.63 -11.51
CA ASP A 59 7.12 11.99 -12.03
C ASP A 59 5.75 12.54 -11.62
N ASN A 60 5.71 13.75 -11.05
CA ASN A 60 4.48 14.39 -10.58
C ASN A 60 3.69 15.09 -11.70
N ARG A 61 3.98 14.81 -12.98
CA ARG A 61 3.46 15.55 -14.14
C ARG A 61 2.07 15.10 -14.63
N PHE A 62 1.48 14.06 -14.03
CA PHE A 62 0.14 13.61 -14.40
C PHE A 62 -0.72 13.28 -13.17
N GLY A 63 -1.80 14.05 -13.02
CA GLY A 63 -3.04 13.70 -12.29
C GLY A 63 -2.98 13.72 -10.77
N GLY A 64 -3.45 14.78 -10.12
CA GLY A 64 -3.57 14.88 -8.67
C GLY A 64 -4.25 13.67 -8.02
N GLY A 65 -3.73 13.22 -6.88
CA GLY A 65 -4.19 12.03 -6.14
C GLY A 65 -5.58 12.13 -5.50
N ALA A 66 -6.43 13.07 -5.91
CA ALA A 66 -7.77 13.27 -5.37
C ALA A 66 -8.88 12.54 -6.15
N ALA A 67 -8.53 11.62 -7.06
CA ALA A 67 -9.50 10.89 -7.89
C ALA A 67 -9.25 9.37 -7.89
N SER A 68 -9.00 8.78 -6.72
CA SER A 68 -9.19 7.34 -6.56
C SER A 68 -10.09 7.16 -5.35
N VAL A 69 -11.36 6.93 -5.64
CA VAL A 69 -12.38 6.49 -4.67
C VAL A 69 -12.12 5.04 -4.32
#